data_AF-A0A7X0RUD3-F1
#
_entry.id   AF-A0A7X0RUD3-F1
#
_cell.length_a   1.000
_cell.length_b   1.000
_cell.length_c   1.000
_cell.angle_alpha   90.00
_cell.angle_beta   90.00
_cell.angle_gamma   90.00
#
_symmetry.space_group_name_H-M   'P 1'
#
loop_
_entity.id
_entity.type
_entity.pdbx_description
1 polymer ?
#
loop_
_entity_poly.entity_id
_entity_poly.type
_entity_poly.pdbx_seq_one_letter_code
_entity_poly.pdbx_strand_id
1 'polypeptide(L)'
;MKKMILVLLTAAFLVLISGCGKSDFDKYMDQGKEQLRLEEFDEALKSFDNALIEEPTNKDAKALYDRAKKSFDDFNEKKNIEETNKQMHLEIDQYYKNRVDIYNKIKEHLDPLDAKNFSIGVFKRMELQQVFEGLSNRMDAINIDATTTSPVESIKAELDGKLTNSISNVLAALSRSESQPESKYNGVYLKFANDSLVEWNNEVQKYKNMAP
;
A
#
# COMPACT_ATOMS: atom_id res chain seq x y z
N MET A 1 -41.49 -51.12 52.60
CA MET A 1 -40.84 -49.80 52.73
C MET A 1 -39.31 -49.87 52.60
N LYS A 2 -38.59 -50.72 53.36
CA LYS A 2 -37.11 -50.82 53.27
C LYS A 2 -36.54 -51.14 51.87
N LYS A 3 -37.23 -51.99 51.08
CA LYS A 3 -36.82 -52.34 49.70
C LYS A 3 -37.02 -51.21 48.69
N MET A 4 -38.01 -50.33 48.88
CA MET A 4 -38.20 -49.15 48.00
C MET A 4 -37.18 -48.04 48.29
N ILE A 5 -36.80 -47.87 49.56
CA ILE A 5 -35.77 -46.90 49.95
C ILE A 5 -34.41 -47.30 49.37
N LEU A 6 -34.09 -48.61 49.37
CA LEU A 6 -32.86 -49.12 48.77
C LEU A 6 -32.80 -48.87 47.25
N VAL A 7 -33.91 -49.09 46.53
CA VAL A 7 -33.99 -48.87 45.08
C VAL A 7 -33.85 -47.39 44.70
N LEU A 8 -34.45 -46.49 45.50
CA LEU A 8 -34.33 -45.04 45.29
C LEU A 8 -32.92 -44.53 45.60
N LEU A 9 -32.25 -45.07 46.62
CA LEU A 9 -30.85 -44.74 46.93
C LEU A 9 -29.89 -45.25 45.85
N THR A 10 -30.11 -46.44 45.29
CA THR A 10 -29.29 -46.96 44.18
C THR A 10 -29.51 -46.20 42.87
N ALA A 11 -30.76 -45.76 42.60
CA ALA A 11 -31.05 -44.94 41.42
C ALA A 11 -30.46 -43.53 41.53
N ALA A 12 -30.48 -42.93 42.72
CA ALA A 12 -29.82 -41.65 42.99
C ALA A 12 -28.29 -41.75 42.88
N PHE A 13 -27.69 -42.89 43.29
CA PHE A 13 -26.26 -43.13 43.14
C PHE A 13 -25.84 -43.33 41.67
N LEU A 14 -26.68 -43.94 40.84
CA LEU A 14 -26.43 -44.10 39.39
C LEU A 14 -26.47 -42.78 38.62
N VAL A 15 -27.28 -41.80 39.05
CA VAL A 15 -27.34 -40.46 38.45
C VAL A 15 -26.10 -39.61 38.79
N LEU A 16 -25.45 -39.86 39.94
CA LEU A 16 -24.23 -39.15 40.34
C LEU A 16 -22.97 -39.59 39.58
N ILE A 17 -23.00 -40.75 38.92
CA ILE A 17 -21.87 -41.28 38.12
C ILE A 17 -21.98 -40.85 36.65
N SER A 18 -23.07 -40.18 36.26
CA SER A 18 -23.27 -39.67 34.88
C SER A 18 -22.59 -38.33 34.63
N GLY A 19 -21.83 -37.81 35.60
CA GLY A 19 -21.02 -36.60 35.44
C GLY A 19 -19.79 -36.87 34.56
N CYS A 20 -19.99 -37.01 33.24
CA CYS A 20 -18.94 -36.78 32.24
C CYS A 20 -18.57 -35.29 32.28
N GLY A 21 -17.85 -34.86 33.32
CA GLY A 21 -17.10 -33.61 33.25
C GLY A 21 -16.04 -33.78 32.17
N LYS A 22 -16.03 -32.92 31.15
CA LYS A 22 -14.91 -32.85 30.22
C LYS A 22 -13.64 -32.63 31.03
N SER A 23 -12.59 -33.37 30.70
CA SER A 23 -11.27 -33.12 31.29
C SER A 23 -10.83 -31.70 30.96
N ASP A 24 -9.94 -31.12 31.77
CA ASP A 24 -9.37 -29.81 31.44
C ASP A 24 -8.67 -29.85 30.07
N PHE A 25 -8.03 -30.98 29.73
CA PHE A 25 -7.54 -31.28 28.38
C PHE A 25 -8.63 -31.11 27.30
N ASP A 26 -9.78 -31.80 27.42
CA ASP A 26 -10.85 -31.73 26.43
C ASP A 26 -11.42 -30.32 26.29
N LYS A 27 -11.51 -29.59 27.40
CA LYS A 27 -11.96 -28.20 27.43
C LYS A 27 -10.99 -27.30 26.67
N TYR A 28 -9.69 -27.40 26.95
CA TYR A 28 -8.65 -26.63 26.25
C TYR A 28 -8.58 -26.99 24.76
N MET A 29 -8.73 -28.27 24.42
CA MET A 29 -8.79 -28.73 23.03
C MET A 29 -9.98 -28.14 22.27
N ASP A 30 -11.16 -28.11 22.87
CA ASP A 30 -12.34 -27.52 22.25
C ASP A 30 -12.22 -26.00 22.11
N GLN A 31 -11.72 -25.32 23.13
CA GLN A 31 -11.45 -23.88 23.09
C GLN A 31 -10.46 -23.53 21.98
N GLY A 32 -9.32 -24.24 21.92
CA GLY A 32 -8.31 -24.00 20.89
C GLY A 32 -8.82 -24.25 19.48
N LYS A 33 -9.64 -25.30 19.27
CA LYS A 33 -10.28 -25.57 17.97
C LYS A 33 -11.24 -24.46 17.57
N GLU A 34 -12.04 -23.96 18.51
CA GLU A 34 -12.99 -22.88 18.24
C GLU A 34 -12.27 -21.56 17.97
N GLN A 35 -11.26 -21.20 18.77
CA GLN A 35 -10.43 -20.02 18.56
C GLN A 35 -9.70 -20.07 17.21
N LEU A 36 -9.15 -21.22 16.84
CA LEU A 36 -8.52 -21.42 15.54
C LEU A 36 -9.52 -21.25 14.39
N ARG A 37 -10.77 -21.71 14.56
CA ARG A 37 -11.87 -21.53 13.59
C ARG A 37 -12.31 -20.06 13.47
N LEU A 38 -12.20 -19.30 14.56
CA LEU A 38 -12.50 -17.87 14.62
C LEU A 38 -11.30 -16.98 14.21
N GLU A 39 -10.18 -17.58 13.80
CA GLU A 39 -8.92 -16.89 13.48
C GLU A 39 -8.31 -16.11 14.66
N GLU A 40 -8.71 -16.46 15.89
CA GLU A 40 -8.13 -15.97 17.15
C GLU A 40 -6.84 -16.76 17.46
N PHE A 41 -5.82 -16.59 16.62
CA PHE A 41 -4.65 -17.46 16.61
C PHE A 41 -3.81 -17.40 17.90
N ASP A 42 -3.69 -16.23 18.53
CA ASP A 42 -3.01 -16.06 19.83
C ASP A 42 -3.71 -16.84 20.95
N GLU A 43 -5.03 -16.76 21.00
CA GLU A 43 -5.87 -17.45 21.96
C GLU A 43 -5.87 -18.96 21.70
N ALA A 44 -5.92 -19.38 20.43
CA ALA A 44 -5.82 -20.78 20.04
C ALA A 44 -4.50 -21.41 20.48
N LEU A 45 -3.38 -20.70 20.30
CA LEU A 45 -2.07 -21.12 20.77
C LEU A 45 -2.04 -21.33 22.28
N LYS A 46 -2.58 -20.39 23.07
CA LYS A 46 -2.68 -20.51 24.53
C LYS A 46 -3.51 -21.72 24.95
N SER A 47 -4.65 -21.94 24.29
CA SER A 47 -5.50 -23.11 24.57
C SER A 47 -4.82 -24.42 24.25
N PHE A 48 -4.14 -24.55 23.10
CA PHE A 48 -3.41 -25.77 22.77
C PHE A 48 -2.18 -25.99 23.64
N ASP A 49 -1.50 -24.92 24.07
CA ASP A 49 -0.40 -25.01 25.04
C ASP A 49 -0.91 -25.54 26.39
N ASN A 50 -2.05 -25.04 26.88
CA ASN A 50 -2.70 -25.58 28.08
C ASN A 50 -3.10 -27.05 27.91
N ALA A 51 -3.60 -27.46 26.74
CA ALA A 51 -3.88 -28.87 26.46
C ALA A 51 -2.60 -29.74 26.49
N LEU A 52 -1.48 -29.21 25.99
CA LEU A 52 -0.18 -29.90 26.05
C LEU A 52 0.43 -29.91 27.46
N ILE A 53 0.05 -28.97 28.34
CA ILE A 53 0.40 -29.04 29.77
C ILE A 53 -0.33 -30.22 30.44
N GLU A 54 -1.62 -30.40 30.15
CA GLU A 54 -2.43 -31.51 30.69
C GLU A 54 -2.00 -32.87 30.10
N GLU A 55 -1.74 -32.94 28.79
CA GLU A 55 -1.28 -34.16 28.10
C GLU A 55 -0.05 -33.89 27.19
N PRO A 56 1.18 -33.92 27.73
CA PRO A 56 2.39 -33.51 27.01
C PRO A 56 2.77 -34.35 25.79
N THR A 57 2.28 -35.58 25.70
CA THR A 57 2.58 -36.50 24.60
C THR A 57 1.41 -36.63 23.61
N ASN A 58 0.35 -35.85 23.79
CA ASN A 58 -0.83 -35.91 22.92
C ASN A 58 -0.49 -35.37 21.52
N LYS A 59 -0.56 -36.27 20.54
CA LYS A 59 -0.18 -35.96 19.16
C LYS A 59 -1.15 -34.98 18.49
N ASP A 60 -2.43 -35.04 18.84
CA ASP A 60 -3.46 -34.19 18.24
C ASP A 60 -3.33 -32.76 18.75
N ALA A 61 -3.13 -32.57 20.07
CA ALA A 61 -2.85 -31.27 20.65
C ALA A 61 -1.59 -30.64 20.04
N LYS A 62 -0.52 -31.44 19.87
CA LYS A 62 0.73 -30.98 19.25
C LYS A 62 0.52 -30.55 17.79
N ALA A 63 -0.22 -31.36 17.01
CA ALA A 63 -0.49 -31.05 15.62
C ALA A 63 -1.35 -29.79 15.45
N LEU A 64 -2.34 -29.58 16.33
CA LEU A 64 -3.18 -28.39 16.33
C LEU A 64 -2.42 -27.15 16.78
N TYR A 65 -1.55 -27.26 17.78
CA TYR A 65 -0.62 -26.19 18.17
C TYR A 65 0.27 -25.76 16.99
N ASP A 66 0.90 -26.71 16.30
CA ASP A 66 1.77 -26.41 15.17
C ASP A 66 1.01 -25.76 14.01
N ARG A 67 -0.24 -26.18 13.77
CA ARG A 67 -1.14 -25.54 12.80
C ARG A 67 -1.48 -24.11 13.20
N ALA A 68 -1.89 -23.89 14.45
CA ALA A 68 -2.21 -22.57 14.96
C ALA A 68 -1.01 -21.63 14.87
N LYS A 69 0.20 -22.13 15.18
CA LYS A 69 1.44 -21.38 15.07
C LYS A 69 1.72 -20.95 13.64
N LYS A 70 1.62 -21.88 12.68
CA LYS A 70 1.80 -21.56 11.26
C LYS A 70 0.78 -20.50 10.81
N SER A 71 -0.49 -20.67 11.17
CA SER A 71 -1.53 -19.69 10.82
C SER A 71 -1.29 -18.32 11.45
N PHE A 72 -0.79 -18.27 12.69
CA PHE A 72 -0.37 -17.03 13.35
C PHE A 72 0.79 -16.34 12.62
N ASP A 73 1.82 -17.10 12.25
CA ASP A 73 2.98 -16.58 11.51
C ASP A 73 2.54 -16.04 10.13
N ASP A 74 1.75 -16.81 9.37
CA ASP A 74 1.20 -16.41 8.06
C ASP A 74 0.30 -15.15 8.18
N PHE A 75 -0.53 -15.07 9.23
CA PHE A 75 -1.40 -13.92 9.50
C PHE A 75 -0.59 -12.66 9.80
N ASN A 76 0.43 -12.75 10.66
CA ASN A 76 1.28 -11.62 11.00
C ASN A 76 2.14 -11.16 9.82
N GLU A 77 2.64 -12.08 9.00
CA GLU A 77 3.34 -11.73 7.76
C GLU A 77 2.42 -10.96 6.82
N LYS A 78 1.21 -11.47 6.58
CA LYS A 78 0.23 -10.79 5.72
C LYS A 78 -0.14 -9.41 6.26
N LYS A 79 -0.38 -9.28 7.57
CA LYS A 79 -0.68 -8.01 8.23
C LYS A 79 0.48 -7.02 8.09
N ASN A 80 1.71 -7.45 8.30
CA ASN A 80 2.90 -6.61 8.10
C ASN A 80 3.02 -6.13 6.65
N ILE A 81 2.76 -7.00 5.66
CA ILE A 81 2.76 -6.62 4.24
C ILE A 81 1.67 -5.57 3.96
N GLU A 82 0.46 -5.77 4.49
CA GLU A 82 -0.65 -4.83 4.34
C GLU A 82 -0.33 -3.46 4.95
N GLU A 83 0.21 -3.44 6.17
CA GLU A 83 0.63 -2.21 6.85
C GLU A 83 1.77 -1.49 6.09
N THR A 84 2.75 -2.25 5.59
CA THR A 84 3.85 -1.71 4.77
C THR A 84 3.32 -1.11 3.47
N ASN A 85 2.42 -1.79 2.77
CA ASN A 85 1.80 -1.29 1.54
C ASN A 85 0.98 -0.03 1.83
N LYS A 86 0.19 -0.02 2.90
CA LYS A 86 -0.59 1.15 3.31
C LYS A 86 0.31 2.37 3.57
N GLN A 87 1.43 2.16 4.25
CA GLN A 87 2.42 3.22 4.50
C GLN A 87 3.03 3.72 3.19
N MET A 88 3.42 2.80 2.30
CA MET A 88 3.92 3.11 0.96
C MET A 88 2.93 3.99 0.16
N HIS A 89 1.65 3.63 0.17
CA HIS A 89 0.59 4.38 -0.49
C HIS A 89 0.43 5.78 0.08
N LEU A 90 0.46 5.94 1.41
CA LEU A 90 0.33 7.24 2.05
C LEU A 90 1.47 8.19 1.65
N GLU A 91 2.70 7.66 1.59
CA GLU A 91 3.87 8.44 1.18
C GLU A 91 3.77 8.88 -0.29
N ILE A 92 3.36 7.98 -1.17
CA ILE A 92 3.15 8.26 -2.60
C ILE A 92 2.03 9.30 -2.79
N ASP A 93 0.91 9.17 -2.08
CA ASP A 93 -0.21 10.12 -2.15
C ASP A 93 0.17 11.53 -1.68
N GLN A 94 0.91 11.61 -0.56
CA GLN A 94 1.40 12.88 -0.06
C GLN A 94 2.37 13.52 -1.06
N TYR A 95 3.23 12.70 -1.67
CA TYR A 95 4.13 13.15 -2.72
C TYR A 95 3.37 13.68 -3.94
N TYR A 96 2.33 13.00 -4.43
CA TYR A 96 1.50 13.47 -5.53
C TYR A 96 0.83 14.82 -5.25
N LYS A 97 0.28 14.99 -4.04
CA LYS A 97 -0.36 16.25 -3.63
C LYS A 97 0.59 17.44 -3.76
N ASN A 98 1.89 17.22 -3.52
CA ASN A 98 2.90 18.27 -3.63
C ASN A 98 3.28 18.60 -5.09
N ARG A 99 3.02 17.68 -6.04
CA ARG A 99 3.39 17.82 -7.46
C ARG A 99 2.24 18.21 -8.38
N VAL A 100 1.00 17.96 -7.95
CA VAL A 100 -0.19 18.21 -8.78
C VAL A 100 -0.34 19.69 -9.19
N ASP A 101 0.06 20.64 -8.35
CA ASP A 101 0.06 22.07 -8.71
C ASP A 101 1.06 22.37 -9.84
N ILE A 102 2.23 21.75 -9.80
CA ILE A 102 3.25 21.92 -10.85
C ILE A 102 2.76 21.31 -12.15
N TYR A 103 2.24 20.09 -12.09
CA TYR A 103 1.61 19.41 -13.23
C TYR A 103 0.53 20.30 -13.88
N ASN A 104 -0.40 20.83 -13.07
CA ASN A 104 -1.51 21.64 -13.56
C ASN A 104 -1.01 22.93 -14.22
N LYS A 105 0.01 23.58 -13.66
CA LYS A 105 0.60 24.80 -14.24
C LYS A 105 1.33 24.53 -15.55
N ILE A 106 2.08 23.43 -15.64
CA ILE A 106 2.68 23.01 -16.91
C ILE A 106 1.57 22.84 -17.95
N LYS A 107 0.53 22.07 -17.59
CA LYS A 107 -0.60 21.78 -18.48
C LYS A 107 -1.32 23.03 -18.96
N GLU A 108 -1.66 23.94 -18.04
CA GLU A 108 -2.35 25.20 -18.31
C GLU A 108 -1.61 26.04 -19.37
N HIS A 109 -0.29 26.09 -19.29
CA HIS A 109 0.53 26.88 -20.22
C HIS A 109 0.96 26.13 -21.48
N LEU A 110 0.99 24.80 -21.44
CA LEU A 110 1.37 23.95 -22.56
C LEU A 110 0.20 23.66 -23.51
N ASP A 111 -0.99 23.35 -22.97
CA ASP A 111 -2.19 22.98 -23.75
C ASP A 111 -2.55 23.99 -24.86
N PRO A 112 -2.43 25.32 -24.67
CA PRO A 112 -2.75 26.29 -25.72
C PRO A 112 -1.71 26.36 -26.84
N LEU A 113 -0.54 25.71 -26.70
CA LEU A 113 0.54 25.80 -27.67
C LEU A 113 0.36 24.76 -28.78
N ASP A 114 0.25 25.22 -30.02
CA ASP A 114 0.19 24.32 -31.18
C ASP A 114 1.59 23.78 -31.51
N ALA A 115 1.89 22.55 -31.10
CA ALA A 115 3.14 21.87 -31.42
C ALA A 115 3.34 21.62 -32.93
N LYS A 116 2.30 21.66 -33.76
CA LYS A 116 2.44 21.46 -35.22
C LYS A 116 2.90 22.74 -35.92
N ASN A 117 2.44 23.90 -35.43
CA ASN A 117 2.72 25.21 -36.02
C ASN A 117 3.28 26.19 -35.00
N PHE A 118 4.22 25.74 -34.17
CA PHE A 118 4.67 26.53 -33.02
C PHE A 118 5.40 27.80 -33.47
N SER A 119 4.69 28.92 -33.33
CA SER A 119 5.18 30.28 -33.51
C SER A 119 4.59 31.14 -32.41
N ILE A 120 5.42 31.97 -31.78
CA ILE A 120 5.02 32.74 -30.61
C ILE A 120 5.68 34.11 -30.59
N GLY A 121 4.90 35.13 -30.21
CA GLY A 121 5.40 36.50 -30.09
C GLY A 121 6.40 36.65 -28.94
N VAL A 122 7.31 37.62 -29.06
CA VAL A 122 8.41 37.87 -28.09
C VAL A 122 7.88 38.07 -26.67
N PHE A 123 6.81 38.85 -26.48
CA PHE A 123 6.26 39.08 -25.14
C PHE A 123 5.71 37.80 -24.49
N LYS A 124 4.93 37.01 -25.24
CA LYS A 124 4.39 35.75 -24.71
C LYS A 124 5.48 34.72 -24.44
N ARG A 125 6.54 34.71 -25.26
CA ARG A 125 7.72 33.88 -25.02
C ARG A 125 8.40 34.22 -23.70
N MET A 126 8.67 35.51 -23.44
CA MET A 126 9.30 35.96 -22.20
C MET A 126 8.46 35.60 -20.97
N GLU A 127 7.14 35.79 -21.06
CA GLU A 127 6.20 35.38 -20.00
C GLU A 127 6.29 33.87 -19.72
N LEU A 128 6.20 33.04 -20.76
CA LEU A 128 6.29 31.59 -20.59
C LEU A 128 7.66 31.16 -20.07
N GLN A 129 8.74 31.76 -20.54
CA GLN A 129 10.08 31.44 -20.06
C GLN A 129 10.20 31.70 -18.55
N GLN A 130 9.73 32.86 -18.08
CA GLN A 130 9.71 33.18 -16.64
C GLN A 130 8.89 32.17 -15.85
N VAL A 131 7.73 31.77 -16.36
CA VAL A 131 6.88 30.76 -15.70
C VAL A 131 7.60 29.43 -15.59
N PHE A 132 8.16 28.91 -16.69
CA PHE A 132 8.77 27.59 -16.71
C PHE A 132 10.11 27.53 -15.96
N GLU A 133 10.90 28.61 -15.96
CA GLU A 133 12.08 28.73 -15.08
C GLU A 133 11.65 28.73 -13.61
N GLY A 134 10.57 29.45 -13.27
CA GLY A 134 9.99 29.43 -11.93
C GLY A 134 9.51 28.04 -11.51
N LEU A 135 8.90 27.27 -12.42
CA LEU A 135 8.48 25.89 -12.16
C LEU A 135 9.70 24.96 -11.98
N SER A 136 10.76 25.14 -12.77
CA SER A 136 12.02 24.40 -12.59
C SER A 136 12.61 24.63 -11.20
N ASN A 137 12.76 25.89 -10.80
CA ASN A 137 13.29 26.24 -9.47
C ASN A 137 12.44 25.66 -8.34
N ARG A 138 11.10 25.62 -8.53
CA ARG A 138 10.19 24.99 -7.56
C ARG A 138 10.39 23.47 -7.51
N MET A 139 10.59 22.81 -8.65
CA MET A 139 10.92 21.37 -8.67
C MET A 139 12.19 21.08 -7.89
N ASP A 140 13.25 21.87 -8.12
CA ASP A 140 14.53 21.72 -7.43
C ASP A 140 14.41 21.96 -5.92
N ALA A 141 13.61 22.97 -5.51
CA ALA A 141 13.40 23.29 -4.10
C ALA A 141 12.58 22.24 -3.34
N ILE A 142 11.72 21.47 -4.02
CA ILE A 142 10.95 20.38 -3.42
C ILE A 142 11.64 19.02 -3.64
N ASN A 143 12.86 18.99 -4.17
CA ASN A 143 13.62 17.76 -4.27
C ASN A 143 14.08 17.37 -2.85
N ILE A 144 13.41 16.38 -2.27
CA ILE A 144 13.67 15.88 -0.92
C ILE A 144 14.83 14.89 -1.03
N ASP A 145 15.85 15.11 -0.21
CA ASP A 145 17.11 14.35 -0.11
C ASP A 145 16.92 12.83 -0.32
N ALA A 146 17.27 12.33 -1.51
CA ALA A 146 17.15 10.93 -1.92
C ALA A 146 18.21 10.08 -1.21
N THR A 147 18.05 9.87 0.09
CA THR A 147 19.04 9.17 0.93
C THR A 147 18.62 7.75 1.30
N THR A 148 17.54 7.21 0.72
CA THR A 148 17.10 5.84 1.00
C THR A 148 16.76 5.04 -0.27
N THR A 149 17.11 3.76 -0.29
CA THR A 149 16.88 2.83 -1.41
C THR A 149 15.52 2.14 -1.31
N SER A 150 14.46 2.89 -1.00
CA SER A 150 13.10 2.34 -0.92
C SER A 150 12.45 2.28 -2.32
N PRO A 151 11.57 1.29 -2.62
CA PRO A 151 10.76 1.29 -3.84
C PRO A 151 10.00 2.60 -4.07
N VAL A 152 9.58 3.28 -2.99
CA VAL A 152 8.93 4.60 -3.02
C VAL A 152 9.82 5.66 -3.67
N GLU A 153 11.12 5.67 -3.36
CA GLU A 153 12.05 6.68 -3.88
C GLU A 153 12.26 6.52 -5.38
N SER A 154 12.25 5.28 -5.89
CA SER A 154 12.29 5.05 -7.35
C SER A 154 11.07 5.64 -8.04
N ILE A 155 9.88 5.50 -7.44
CA ILE A 155 8.63 6.03 -7.99
C ILE A 155 8.66 7.56 -7.99
N LYS A 156 9.09 8.17 -6.88
CA LYS A 156 9.26 9.63 -6.76
C LYS A 156 10.23 10.15 -7.83
N ALA A 157 11.40 9.53 -7.95
CA ALA A 157 12.41 9.94 -8.94
C ALA A 157 11.89 9.84 -10.39
N GLU A 158 11.14 8.80 -10.72
CA GLU A 158 10.54 8.65 -12.05
C GLU A 158 9.53 9.78 -12.34
N LEU A 159 8.66 10.08 -11.38
CA LEU A 159 7.65 11.14 -11.52
C LEU A 159 8.29 12.52 -11.64
N ASP A 160 9.29 12.82 -10.80
CA ASP A 160 10.04 14.07 -10.90
C ASP A 160 10.76 14.19 -12.24
N GLY A 161 11.38 13.11 -12.71
CA GLY A 161 12.01 13.06 -14.03
C GLY A 161 11.06 13.46 -15.15
N LYS A 162 9.82 12.96 -15.12
CA LYS A 162 8.81 13.30 -16.15
C LYS A 162 8.39 14.78 -16.13
N LEU A 163 8.16 15.36 -14.95
CA LEU A 163 7.83 16.79 -14.84
C LEU A 163 9.02 17.67 -15.25
N THR A 164 10.23 17.34 -14.79
CA THR A 164 11.46 18.06 -15.15
C THR A 164 11.73 17.99 -16.65
N ASN A 165 11.53 16.82 -17.28
CA ASN A 165 11.64 16.67 -18.73
C ASN A 165 10.61 17.53 -19.46
N SER A 166 9.37 17.58 -18.97
CA SER A 166 8.33 18.42 -19.55
C SER A 166 8.72 19.90 -19.53
N ILE A 167 9.12 20.41 -18.36
CA ILE A 167 9.60 21.79 -18.17
C ILE A 167 10.79 22.09 -19.09
N SER A 168 11.80 21.23 -19.09
CA SER A 168 13.03 21.41 -19.87
C SER A 168 12.76 21.46 -21.36
N ASN A 169 11.85 20.61 -21.85
CA ASN A 169 11.46 20.60 -23.25
C ASN A 169 10.69 21.87 -23.64
N VAL A 170 9.84 22.42 -22.78
CA VAL A 170 9.19 23.71 -23.06
C VAL A 170 10.24 24.83 -23.14
N LEU A 171 11.17 24.91 -22.18
CA LEU A 171 12.24 25.91 -22.20
C LEU A 171 13.11 25.80 -23.47
N ALA A 172 13.42 24.56 -23.89
CA ALA A 172 14.13 24.31 -25.14
C ALA A 172 13.34 24.80 -26.36
N ALA A 173 12.02 24.57 -26.40
CA ALA A 173 11.16 25.07 -27.47
C ALA A 173 11.18 26.61 -27.55
N LEU A 174 11.09 27.29 -26.41
CA LEU A 174 11.08 28.75 -26.30
C LEU A 174 12.41 29.36 -26.75
N SER A 175 13.53 28.82 -26.27
CA SER A 175 14.88 29.26 -26.65
C SER A 175 15.16 29.01 -28.13
N ARG A 176 14.72 27.87 -28.66
CA ARG A 176 14.90 27.55 -30.09
C ARG A 176 14.07 28.47 -30.98
N SER A 177 12.82 28.75 -30.60
CA SER A 177 11.97 29.65 -31.39
C SER A 177 12.39 31.13 -31.30
N GLU A 178 13.31 31.48 -30.40
CA GLU A 178 13.99 32.78 -30.37
C GLU A 178 15.19 32.80 -31.32
N SER A 179 16.07 31.80 -31.20
CA SER A 179 17.29 31.71 -32.02
C SER A 179 17.03 31.29 -33.47
N GLN A 180 15.96 30.55 -33.73
CA GLN A 180 15.58 29.97 -35.02
C GLN A 180 14.05 30.03 -35.23
N PRO A 181 13.47 31.22 -35.41
CA PRO A 181 12.01 31.41 -35.47
C PRO A 181 11.34 30.62 -36.60
N GLU A 182 12.02 30.45 -37.74
CA GLU A 182 11.51 29.71 -38.91
C GLU A 182 11.75 28.19 -38.85
N SER A 183 12.26 27.67 -37.73
CA SER A 183 12.58 26.25 -37.61
C SER A 183 11.31 25.40 -37.45
N LYS A 184 11.05 24.51 -38.41
CA LYS A 184 10.01 23.48 -38.33
C LYS A 184 10.16 22.52 -37.14
N TYR A 185 11.30 22.54 -36.45
CA TYR A 185 11.58 21.69 -35.29
C TYR A 185 11.20 22.34 -33.95
N ASN A 186 10.78 23.61 -33.93
CA ASN A 186 10.40 24.31 -32.69
C ASN A 186 9.28 23.57 -31.94
N GLY A 187 8.33 23.00 -32.68
CA GLY A 187 7.22 22.24 -32.13
C GLY A 187 7.55 20.81 -31.64
N VAL A 188 8.69 20.25 -32.02
CA VAL A 188 9.09 18.88 -31.62
C VAL A 188 9.31 18.81 -30.11
N TYR A 189 9.94 19.83 -29.53
CA TYR A 189 10.15 19.89 -28.09
C TYR A 189 8.84 20.05 -27.32
N LEU A 190 7.86 20.81 -27.83
CA LEU A 190 6.53 20.88 -27.22
C LEU A 190 5.81 19.52 -27.24
N LYS A 191 5.96 18.76 -28.32
CA LYS A 191 5.45 17.38 -28.37
C LYS A 191 6.08 16.52 -27.26
N PHE A 192 7.41 16.53 -27.12
CA PHE A 192 8.09 15.78 -26.06
C PHE A 192 7.68 16.23 -24.65
N ALA A 193 7.45 17.54 -24.47
CA ALA A 193 6.94 18.06 -23.21
C ALA A 193 5.56 17.49 -22.88
N ASN A 194 4.66 17.43 -23.87
CA ASN A 194 3.33 16.88 -23.71
C ASN A 194 3.36 15.36 -23.47
N ASP A 195 4.19 14.63 -24.20
CA ASP A 195 4.36 13.18 -24.03
C ASP A 195 4.81 12.86 -22.60
N SER A 196 5.81 13.59 -22.07
CA SER A 196 6.26 13.43 -20.67
C SER A 196 5.16 13.74 -19.65
N LEU A 197 4.32 14.74 -19.93
CA LEU A 197 3.22 15.14 -19.05
C LEU A 197 2.09 14.09 -19.04
N VAL A 198 1.80 13.48 -20.20
CA VAL A 198 0.84 12.38 -20.33
C VAL A 198 1.34 11.15 -19.58
N GLU A 199 2.62 10.79 -19.76
CA GLU A 199 3.24 9.69 -19.02
C GLU A 199 3.18 9.90 -17.52
N TRP A 200 3.46 11.13 -17.04
CA TRP A 200 3.36 11.45 -15.61
C TRP A 200 1.96 11.14 -15.07
N ASN A 201 0.93 11.61 -15.77
CA ASN A 201 -0.45 11.36 -15.36
C ASN A 201 -0.79 9.87 -15.37
N ASN A 202 -0.35 9.13 -16.39
CA ASN A 202 -0.58 7.69 -16.48
C ASN A 202 0.06 6.92 -15.32
N GLU A 203 1.31 7.24 -14.97
CA GLU A 203 1.98 6.62 -13.82
C GLU A 203 1.24 6.96 -12.53
N VAL A 204 0.87 8.23 -12.29
CA VAL A 204 0.07 8.61 -11.11
C VAL A 204 -1.22 7.78 -11.00
N GLN A 205 -1.95 7.59 -12.10
CA GLN A 205 -3.17 6.78 -12.08
C GLN A 205 -2.88 5.31 -11.77
N LYS A 206 -1.80 4.75 -12.30
CA LYS A 206 -1.39 3.37 -12.00
C LYS A 206 -1.18 3.18 -10.49
N TYR A 207 -0.48 4.09 -9.83
CA TYR A 207 -0.26 3.99 -8.37
C TYR A 207 -1.51 4.25 -7.55
N LYS A 208 -2.39 5.17 -7.99
CA LYS A 208 -3.71 5.35 -7.36
C LYS A 208 -4.60 4.11 -7.48
N ASN A 209 -4.50 3.39 -8.60
CA ASN A 209 -5.26 2.17 -8.85
C ASN A 209 -4.61 0.92 -8.22
N MET A 210 -3.38 1.03 -7.74
CA MET A 210 -2.73 0.01 -6.91
C MET A 210 -3.21 0.05 -5.44
N ALA A 211 -4.13 0.97 -5.10
CA ALA A 211 -4.67 1.09 -3.74
C ALA A 211 -5.13 -0.27 -3.18
N PRO A 212 -4.89 -0.52 -1.87
CA PRO A 212 -5.02 -1.83 -1.23
C PRO A 212 -6.42 -2.43 -1.33
#